data_AF-A0A2G9LQ36-F1
#
_entry.id   AF-A0A2G9LQ36-F1
#
_cell.length_a   1.000
_cell.length_b   1.000
_cell.length_c   1.000
_cell.angle_alpha   90.00
_cell.angle_beta   90.00
_cell.angle_gamma   90.00
#
_symmetry.space_group_name_H-M   'P 1'
#
loop_
_entity.id
_entity.type
_entity.pdbx_description
1 polymer ?
#
loop_
_entity_poly.entity_id
_entity_poly.type
_entity_poly.pdbx_seq_one_letter_code
_entity_poly.pdbx_strand_id
1 'polypeptide(L)'
;ESAGASFLRTDGRVWTTDKDGIVPCLLAAELHARRGHSPSTHYQMLEERFGRHHYERVDIPATDVQKAALKGVQLSDVDLAQLGGDPVSGRTISIGNDAIGGFKLRTANGWVVARPSGTEDIIKIYGESFIDNAHLAQLHADAQGLVERLAGD
;
A
#
# COMPACT_ATOMS: atom_id res chain seq x y z
N GLU A 1 5.00 -0.71 -6.72
CA GLU A 1 4.05 -1.79 -6.31
C GLU A 1 4.25 -3.11 -7.11
N SER A 2 5.50 -3.52 -7.40
CA SER A 2 5.89 -4.66 -8.27
C SER A 2 5.91 -4.42 -9.79
N ALA A 3 5.48 -3.25 -10.29
CA ALA A 3 5.67 -2.80 -11.67
C ALA A 3 5.10 -3.76 -12.74
N GLY A 4 3.95 -4.38 -12.47
CA GLY A 4 3.30 -5.31 -13.39
C GLY A 4 1.83 -4.95 -13.62
N ALA A 5 1.45 -4.79 -14.89
CA ALA A 5 0.10 -4.39 -15.28
C ALA A 5 -0.35 -5.09 -16.58
N SER A 6 -1.64 -5.01 -16.88
CA SER A 6 -2.26 -5.35 -18.16
C SER A 6 -3.50 -4.47 -18.33
N PHE A 7 -3.97 -4.29 -19.56
CA PHE A 7 -5.13 -3.45 -19.87
C PHE A 7 -6.10 -4.17 -20.81
N LEU A 8 -7.33 -3.69 -20.85
CA LEU A 8 -8.27 -4.11 -21.90
C LEU A 8 -7.82 -3.55 -23.25
N ARG A 9 -8.23 -4.23 -24.32
CA ARG A 9 -8.19 -3.70 -25.67
C ARG A 9 -9.15 -2.50 -25.77
N THR A 10 -8.97 -1.68 -26.81
CA THR A 10 -9.81 -0.49 -27.03
C THR A 10 -11.29 -0.82 -27.27
N ASP A 11 -11.61 -2.05 -27.65
CA ASP A 11 -12.98 -2.57 -27.79
C ASP A 11 -13.53 -3.23 -26.52
N GLY A 12 -12.83 -3.11 -25.40
CA GLY A 12 -13.22 -3.66 -24.10
C GLY A 12 -12.94 -5.15 -23.92
N ARG A 13 -12.40 -5.85 -24.93
CA ARG A 13 -12.03 -7.26 -24.80
C ARG A 13 -10.71 -7.43 -24.07
N VAL A 14 -10.49 -8.61 -23.49
CA VAL A 14 -9.23 -8.97 -22.81
C VAL A 14 -8.06 -8.95 -23.79
N TRP A 15 -6.95 -8.33 -23.40
CA TRP A 15 -5.64 -8.46 -24.07
C TRP A 15 -4.91 -9.71 -23.59
N THR A 16 -4.51 -9.72 -22.31
CA THR A 16 -4.03 -10.89 -21.57
C THR A 16 -4.46 -10.78 -20.12
N THR A 17 -4.68 -11.95 -19.48
CA THR A 17 -4.98 -12.07 -18.06
C THR A 17 -3.73 -12.17 -17.18
N ASP A 18 -2.55 -12.33 -17.78
CA ASP A 18 -1.27 -12.21 -17.07
C ASP A 18 -0.73 -10.77 -17.17
N LYS A 19 0.31 -10.46 -16.39
CA LYS A 19 1.06 -9.21 -16.51
C LYS A 19 1.76 -9.17 -17.87
N ASP A 20 1.69 -8.02 -18.52
CA ASP A 20 2.35 -7.76 -19.81
C ASP A 20 3.23 -6.52 -19.64
N GLY A 21 4.54 -6.67 -19.80
CA GLY A 21 5.47 -5.54 -19.70
C GLY A 21 5.55 -4.69 -20.98
N ILE A 22 5.13 -5.22 -22.12
CA ILE A 22 5.21 -4.56 -23.43
C ILE A 22 4.10 -3.52 -23.55
N VAL A 23 2.86 -3.85 -23.19
CA VAL A 23 1.73 -2.92 -23.35
C VAL A 23 1.87 -1.63 -22.52
N PRO A 24 2.26 -1.65 -21.24
CA PRO A 24 2.53 -0.42 -20.49
C PRO A 24 3.66 0.42 -21.09
N CYS A 25 4.69 -0.20 -21.67
CA CYS A 25 5.76 0.52 -22.39
C CYS A 25 5.21 1.22 -23.64
N LEU A 26 4.39 0.53 -24.43
CA LEU A 26 3.73 1.12 -25.61
C LEU A 26 2.74 2.22 -25.21
N LEU A 27 2.03 2.05 -24.10
CA LEU A 27 1.13 3.07 -23.55
C LEU A 27 1.90 4.32 -23.12
N ALA A 28 3.07 4.18 -22.51
CA ALA A 28 3.93 5.32 -22.19
C ALA A 28 4.37 6.09 -23.45
N ALA A 29 4.70 5.36 -24.53
CA ALA A 29 5.00 5.97 -25.83
C ALA A 29 3.77 6.66 -26.45
N GLU A 30 2.59 6.04 -26.38
CA GLU A 30 1.34 6.65 -26.84
C GLU A 30 1.02 7.93 -26.05
N LEU A 31 1.15 7.90 -24.72
CA LEU A 31 0.91 9.05 -23.86
C LEU A 31 1.77 10.23 -24.29
N HIS A 32 3.06 9.98 -24.52
CA HIS A 32 3.98 11.00 -25.02
C HIS A 32 3.58 11.51 -26.41
N ALA A 33 3.32 10.62 -27.36
CA ALA A 33 2.94 11.00 -28.72
C ALA A 33 1.64 11.81 -28.80
N ARG A 34 0.63 11.48 -27.95
CA ARG A 34 -0.70 12.09 -28.01
C ARG A 34 -0.87 13.31 -27.10
N ARG A 35 -0.11 13.38 -26.01
CA ARG A 35 -0.23 14.46 -25.01
C ARG A 35 0.96 15.40 -25.01
N GLY A 36 2.05 15.07 -25.72
CA GLY A 36 3.26 15.88 -25.81
C GLY A 36 4.15 15.85 -24.56
N HIS A 37 3.83 15.01 -23.58
CA HIS A 37 4.49 14.98 -22.27
C HIS A 37 4.82 13.54 -21.86
N SER A 38 5.95 13.35 -21.17
CA SER A 38 6.31 12.02 -20.65
C SER A 38 5.35 11.60 -19.52
N PRO A 39 5.29 10.29 -19.20
CA PRO A 39 4.57 9.82 -18.01
C PRO A 39 5.02 10.51 -16.71
N SER A 40 6.31 10.82 -16.58
CA SER A 40 6.85 11.53 -15.41
C SER A 40 6.29 12.96 -15.29
N THR A 41 6.15 13.69 -16.39
CA THR A 41 5.51 15.01 -16.37
C THR A 41 4.02 14.90 -16.03
N HIS A 42 3.32 13.90 -16.56
CA HIS A 42 1.93 13.65 -16.17
C HIS A 42 1.79 13.34 -14.68
N TYR A 43 2.73 12.61 -14.10
CA TYR A 43 2.76 12.37 -12.67
C TYR A 43 3.00 13.66 -11.87
N GLN A 44 3.91 14.54 -12.31
CA GLN A 44 4.10 15.86 -11.69
C GLN A 44 2.82 16.71 -11.73
N MET A 45 2.06 16.67 -12.82
CA MET A 45 0.75 17.35 -12.89
C MET A 45 -0.28 16.77 -11.90
N LEU A 46 -0.20 15.46 -11.59
CA LEU A 46 -1.00 14.86 -10.53
C LEU A 46 -0.56 15.35 -9.15
N GLU A 47 0.75 15.44 -8.91
CA GLU A 47 1.28 16.01 -7.66
C GLU A 47 0.87 17.47 -7.46
N GLU A 48 0.89 18.29 -8.53
CA GLU A 48 0.43 19.68 -8.48
C GLU A 48 -1.06 19.79 -8.12
N ARG A 49 -1.88 18.84 -8.61
CA ARG A 49 -3.33 18.87 -8.40
C ARG A 49 -3.75 18.28 -7.06
N PHE A 50 -3.09 17.21 -6.61
CA PHE A 50 -3.53 16.40 -5.48
C PHE A 50 -2.57 16.43 -4.29
N GLY A 51 -1.40 17.04 -4.43
CA GLY A 51 -0.33 17.01 -3.45
C GLY A 51 0.67 15.89 -3.72
N ARG A 52 1.86 16.03 -3.12
CA ARG A 52 2.91 15.02 -3.19
C ARG A 52 2.68 13.94 -2.14
N HIS A 53 2.83 12.69 -2.56
CA HIS A 53 2.71 11.54 -1.69
C HIS A 53 4.07 10.88 -1.48
N HIS A 54 4.28 10.37 -0.28
CA HIS A 54 5.50 9.74 0.20
C HIS A 54 5.19 8.28 0.49
N TYR A 55 5.73 7.38 -0.32
CA TYR A 55 5.47 5.95 -0.21
C TYR A 55 6.75 5.19 0.14
N GLU A 56 6.65 4.27 1.08
CA GLU A 56 7.73 3.34 1.39
C GLU A 56 7.16 1.99 1.85
N ARG A 57 7.95 0.94 1.64
CA ARG A 57 7.74 -0.36 2.27
C ARG A 57 8.94 -0.64 3.15
N VAL A 58 8.70 -0.90 4.43
CA VAL A 58 9.70 -1.39 5.37
C VAL A 58 9.47 -2.86 5.66
N ASP A 59 10.59 -3.58 5.80
CA ASP A 59 10.62 -4.98 6.16
C ASP A 59 11.21 -5.08 7.57
N ILE A 60 10.42 -5.54 8.53
CA ILE A 60 10.85 -5.69 9.92
C ILE A 60 11.02 -7.17 10.26
N PRO A 61 12.07 -7.57 11.02
CA PRO A 61 12.17 -8.92 11.55
C PRO A 61 10.91 -9.29 12.32
N ALA A 62 10.46 -10.52 12.18
CA ALA A 62 9.22 -10.97 12.81
C ALA A 62 9.39 -12.32 13.49
N THR A 63 8.86 -12.43 14.71
CA THR A 63 8.73 -13.72 15.40
C THR A 63 7.57 -14.52 14.82
N ASP A 64 7.55 -15.83 15.04
CA ASP A 64 6.41 -16.67 14.67
C ASP A 64 5.11 -16.22 15.35
N VAL A 65 5.20 -15.70 16.58
CA VAL A 65 4.07 -15.16 17.34
C VAL A 65 3.49 -13.92 16.63
N GLN A 66 4.34 -12.97 16.25
CA GLN A 66 3.91 -11.78 15.50
C GLN A 66 3.30 -12.13 14.14
N LYS A 67 3.90 -13.10 13.42
CA LYS A 67 3.36 -13.60 12.14
C LYS A 67 2.00 -14.27 12.33
N ALA A 68 1.82 -15.06 13.39
CA ALA A 68 0.55 -15.72 13.71
C ALA A 68 -0.53 -14.70 14.11
N ALA A 69 -0.18 -13.72 14.95
CA ALA A 69 -1.09 -12.65 15.37
C ALA A 69 -1.63 -11.87 14.16
N LEU A 70 -0.76 -11.48 13.22
CA LEU A 70 -1.19 -10.82 11.99
C LEU A 70 -2.05 -11.69 11.07
N LYS A 71 -1.79 -12.99 10.98
CA LYS A 71 -2.63 -13.92 10.18
C LYS A 71 -4.02 -14.08 10.79
N GLY A 72 -4.12 -14.06 12.12
CA GLY A 72 -5.36 -14.26 12.86
C GLY A 72 -6.14 -12.99 13.19
N VAL A 73 -5.60 -11.81 12.86
CA VAL A 73 -6.13 -10.51 13.29
C VAL A 73 -7.60 -10.34 12.92
N GLN A 74 -8.39 -9.94 13.92
CA GLN A 74 -9.79 -9.56 13.76
C GLN A 74 -9.92 -8.04 13.75
N LEU A 75 -11.04 -7.55 13.22
CA LEU A 75 -11.29 -6.11 13.12
C LEU A 75 -11.28 -5.42 14.49
N SER A 76 -11.72 -6.12 15.54
CA SER A 76 -11.70 -5.66 16.93
C SER A 76 -10.30 -5.44 17.48
N ASP A 77 -9.30 -6.16 16.95
CA ASP A 77 -7.94 -6.12 17.47
C ASP A 77 -7.16 -4.92 16.92
N VAL A 78 -7.65 -4.33 15.81
CA VAL A 78 -7.07 -3.15 15.17
C VAL A 78 -7.53 -1.86 15.87
N ASP A 79 -7.28 -1.82 17.18
CA ASP A 79 -7.72 -0.73 18.08
C ASP A 79 -6.65 0.35 18.23
N LEU A 80 -6.46 1.12 17.15
CA LEU A 80 -5.69 2.37 17.19
C LEU A 80 -6.63 3.54 16.97
N ALA A 81 -6.70 4.49 17.90
CA ALA A 81 -7.50 5.70 17.74
C ALA A 81 -6.84 6.70 16.76
N GLN A 82 -5.51 6.72 16.74
CA GLN A 82 -4.70 7.59 15.88
C GLN A 82 -3.63 6.79 15.12
N LEU A 83 -3.22 7.34 13.98
CA LEU A 83 -2.13 6.83 13.14
C LEU A 83 -1.41 8.04 12.53
N GLY A 84 -0.10 8.18 12.75
CA GLY A 84 0.66 9.36 12.33
C GLY A 84 0.27 10.64 13.08
N GLY A 85 -0.42 10.52 14.22
CA GLY A 85 -1.03 11.64 14.95
C GLY A 85 -2.42 12.05 14.45
N ASP A 86 -2.91 11.48 13.35
CA ASP A 86 -4.25 11.75 12.82
C ASP A 86 -5.29 10.73 13.28
N PRO A 87 -6.57 11.11 13.44
CA PRO A 87 -7.65 10.17 13.74
C PRO A 87 -7.79 9.06 12.67
N VAL A 88 -7.91 7.82 13.12
CA VAL A 88 -8.16 6.69 12.23
C VAL A 88 -9.57 6.79 11.65
N SER A 89 -9.64 6.88 10.31
CA SER A 89 -10.88 7.00 9.54
C SER A 89 -11.34 5.69 8.89
N GLY A 90 -10.52 4.64 8.93
CA GLY A 90 -10.88 3.33 8.39
C GLY A 90 -9.95 2.21 8.82
N ARG A 91 -10.55 1.03 8.98
CA ARG A 91 -9.90 -0.25 9.32
C ARG A 91 -10.33 -1.30 8.31
N THR A 92 -9.42 -2.13 7.83
CA THR A 92 -9.74 -3.19 6.86
C THR A 92 -8.86 -4.41 7.09
N ILE A 93 -9.48 -5.60 7.11
CA ILE A 93 -8.79 -6.90 7.18
C ILE A 93 -9.15 -7.81 5.99
N SER A 94 -10.10 -7.42 5.15
CA SER A 94 -10.54 -8.17 3.96
C SER A 94 -11.01 -7.23 2.84
N ILE A 95 -10.97 -7.71 1.61
CA ILE A 95 -11.54 -7.06 0.43
C ILE A 95 -12.53 -8.04 -0.20
N GLY A 96 -13.83 -7.73 -0.12
CA GLY A 96 -14.86 -8.72 -0.44
C GLY A 96 -14.76 -9.92 0.50
N ASN A 97 -14.66 -11.13 -0.08
CA ASN A 97 -14.53 -12.37 0.67
C ASN A 97 -13.07 -12.74 0.99
N ASP A 98 -12.10 -11.98 0.48
CA ASP A 98 -10.69 -12.34 0.58
C ASP A 98 -10.02 -11.60 1.75
N ALA A 99 -9.50 -12.36 2.71
CA ALA A 99 -8.70 -11.80 3.78
C ALA A 99 -7.39 -11.23 3.21
N ILE A 100 -6.99 -10.04 3.66
CA ILE A 100 -5.68 -9.51 3.29
C ILE A 100 -4.56 -10.23 4.05
N GLY A 101 -4.86 -10.97 5.12
CA GLY A 101 -3.84 -11.65 5.93
C GLY A 101 -2.96 -10.65 6.67
N GLY A 102 -3.60 -9.77 7.44
CA GLY A 102 -3.02 -8.61 8.10
C GLY A 102 -4.07 -7.52 8.27
N PHE A 103 -3.63 -6.28 8.51
CA PHE A 103 -4.54 -5.14 8.65
C PHE A 103 -4.14 -3.97 7.75
N LYS A 104 -5.13 -3.14 7.42
CA LYS A 104 -4.96 -1.81 6.83
C LYS A 104 -5.61 -0.77 7.72
N LEU A 105 -4.88 0.31 7.97
CA LEU A 105 -5.37 1.52 8.64
C LEU A 105 -5.26 2.72 7.69
N ARG A 106 -6.20 3.66 7.78
CA ARG A 106 -6.14 4.92 7.03
C ARG A 106 -6.62 6.11 7.84
N THR A 107 -6.05 7.27 7.56
CA THR A 107 -6.43 8.59 8.07
C THR A 107 -6.75 9.52 6.90
N ALA A 108 -6.93 10.80 7.18
CA ALA A 108 -7.05 11.81 6.12
C ALA A 108 -5.74 12.03 5.35
N ASN A 109 -4.58 11.84 6.01
CA ASN A 109 -3.26 12.20 5.46
C ASN A 109 -2.34 11.00 5.22
N GLY A 110 -2.84 9.77 5.33
CA GLY A 110 -2.02 8.61 5.04
C GLY A 110 -2.68 7.28 5.37
N TRP A 111 -1.95 6.20 5.10
CA TRP A 111 -2.40 4.84 5.38
C TRP A 111 -1.22 3.90 5.58
N VAL A 112 -1.49 2.78 6.25
CA VAL A 112 -0.55 1.66 6.38
C VAL A 112 -1.22 0.33 6.13
N VAL A 113 -0.46 -0.64 5.64
CA VAL A 113 -0.84 -2.05 5.53
C VAL A 113 0.28 -2.90 6.12
N ALA A 114 -0.01 -3.70 7.14
CA ALA A 114 0.93 -4.65 7.73
C ALA A 114 0.53 -6.08 7.40
N ARG A 115 1.46 -6.86 6.84
CA ARG A 115 1.25 -8.28 6.46
C ARG A 115 2.49 -9.11 6.73
N PRO A 116 2.37 -10.38 7.17
CA PRO A 116 3.52 -11.26 7.31
C PRO A 116 4.02 -11.72 5.94
N SER A 117 5.34 -11.88 5.80
CA SER A 117 5.91 -12.53 4.61
C SER A 117 5.53 -14.01 4.59
N GLY A 118 5.22 -14.53 3.40
CA GLY A 118 4.91 -15.94 3.20
C GLY A 118 6.14 -16.84 3.16
N THR A 119 7.32 -16.26 2.90
CA THR A 119 8.56 -17.00 2.62
C THR A 119 9.70 -16.68 3.57
N GLU A 120 9.59 -15.60 4.35
CA GLU A 120 10.66 -15.05 5.18
C GLU A 120 10.13 -14.73 6.58
N ASP A 121 11.03 -14.65 7.56
CA ASP A 121 10.70 -14.28 8.94
C ASP A 121 10.70 -12.75 9.13
N ILE A 122 9.89 -12.11 8.29
CA ILE A 122 9.69 -10.67 8.28
C ILE A 122 8.20 -10.33 8.18
N ILE A 123 7.85 -9.13 8.65
CA ILE A 123 6.59 -8.46 8.37
C ILE A 123 6.87 -7.31 7.39
N LYS A 124 6.01 -7.18 6.39
CA LYS A 124 6.06 -6.12 5.38
C LYS A 124 5.04 -5.07 5.79
N ILE A 125 5.51 -3.86 6.08
CA ILE A 125 4.66 -2.70 6.33
C ILE A 125 4.78 -1.77 5.13
N TYR A 126 3.66 -1.55 4.46
CA TYR A 126 3.54 -0.58 3.38
C TYR A 126 2.91 0.67 3.96
N GLY A 127 3.45 1.84 3.66
CA GLY A 127 2.91 3.12 4.10
C GLY A 127 2.89 4.14 2.98
N GLU A 128 1.89 5.02 3.02
CA GLU A 128 1.87 6.23 2.22
C GLU A 128 1.44 7.40 3.09
N SER A 129 2.18 8.50 3.00
CA SER A 129 1.94 9.77 3.68
C SER A 129 1.67 10.85 2.64
N PHE A 130 0.68 11.70 2.89
CA PHE A 130 0.35 12.85 2.04
C PHE A 130 0.96 14.16 2.57
N ILE A 131 1.82 14.07 3.61
CA ILE A 131 2.46 15.22 4.26
C ILE A 131 3.94 15.24 3.91
N ASP A 132 4.72 14.33 4.50
CA ASP A 132 6.15 14.20 4.27
C ASP A 132 6.67 12.80 4.72
N ASN A 133 8.00 12.62 4.62
CA ASN A 133 8.68 11.40 5.05
C ASN A 133 8.74 11.23 6.58
N ALA A 134 8.68 12.31 7.37
CA ALA A 134 8.69 12.22 8.83
C ALA A 134 7.36 11.67 9.34
N HIS A 135 6.26 12.17 8.77
CA HIS A 135 4.93 11.61 8.98
C HIS A 135 4.87 10.14 8.52
N LEU A 136 5.46 9.79 7.36
CA LEU A 136 5.54 8.39 6.91
C LEU A 136 6.27 7.48 7.91
N ALA A 137 7.39 7.94 8.47
CA ALA A 137 8.10 7.20 9.50
C ALA A 137 7.24 6.99 10.75
N GLN A 138 6.45 7.99 11.15
CA GLN A 138 5.50 7.85 12.26
C GLN A 138 4.39 6.85 11.94
N LEU A 139 3.83 6.87 10.72
CA LEU A 139 2.85 5.87 10.27
C LEU A 139 3.42 4.44 10.42
N HIS A 140 4.66 4.22 10.00
CA HIS A 140 5.32 2.92 10.15
C HIS A 140 5.55 2.53 11.62
N ALA A 141 6.00 3.47 12.45
CA ALA A 141 6.22 3.23 13.87
C ALA A 141 4.93 2.84 14.59
N ASP A 142 3.83 3.54 14.33
CA ASP A 142 2.52 3.23 14.92
C ASP A 142 2.02 1.85 14.49
N ALA A 143 2.21 1.50 13.21
CA ALA A 143 1.85 0.20 12.68
C ALA A 143 2.66 -0.93 13.33
N GLN A 144 3.97 -0.75 13.48
CA GLN A 144 4.84 -1.70 14.16
C GLN A 144 4.44 -1.87 15.64
N GLY A 145 4.18 -0.76 16.35
CA GLY A 145 3.73 -0.84 17.75
C GLY A 145 2.37 -1.55 17.91
N LEU A 146 1.49 -1.50 16.91
CA LEU A 146 0.27 -2.32 16.92
C LEU A 146 0.59 -3.81 16.74
N VAL A 147 1.52 -4.17 15.84
CA VAL A 147 1.95 -5.56 15.67
C VAL A 147 2.51 -6.14 16.98
N GLU A 148 3.37 -5.38 17.67
CA GLU A 148 3.95 -5.77 18.97
C GLU A 148 2.84 -6.04 20.00
N ARG A 149 1.89 -5.11 20.16
CA ARG A 149 0.73 -5.30 21.05
C ARG A 149 -0.13 -6.52 20.70
N LEU A 150 -0.34 -6.79 19.41
CA LEU A 150 -1.10 -7.97 18.95
C LEU A 150 -0.39 -9.28 19.31
N ALA A 151 0.94 -9.27 19.34
CA ALA A 151 1.76 -10.41 19.74
C ALA A 151 1.87 -10.57 21.27
N GLY A 152 1.48 -9.55 22.03
CA GLY A 152 1.65 -9.50 23.49
C GLY A 152 3.05 -9.05 23.93
N ASP A 153 3.78 -8.38 23.05
CA ASP A 153 5.10 -7.78 23.30
C ASP A 153 4.99 -6.35 23.87
#